data_AF-A0A533XGN4-F1
#
_entry.id   AF-A0A533XGN4-F1
#
_cell.length_a   1.000
_cell.length_b   1.000
_cell.length_c   1.000
_cell.angle_alpha   90.00
_cell.angle_beta   90.00
_cell.angle_gamma   90.00
#
_symmetry.space_group_name_H-M   'P 1'
#
loop_
_entity.id
_entity.type
_entity.pdbx_description
1 polymer ?
#
loop_
_entity_poly.entity_id
_entity_poly.type
_entity_poly.pdbx_seq_one_letter_code
_entity_poly.pdbx_strand_id
1 'polypeptide(L)'
;PSCTQERDGERVRRFLEIIPEDIIFAIEFRHPSWLKQSVWEMLTEHNVANTIVDEPLLPPDPVVTADFAFVRWHGRGSRPWYNYRYSEKELTPWVPKVKDVAKKVKRVYGYFNNHFHGFAVENSLKMLQMLGEASPQQLEVRERATRYIDSKGESRGREKAQGSILEYMSSGG
;
A
#
# COMPACT_ATOMS: atom_id res chain seq x y z
N PRO A 1 15.40 7.89 2.50
CA PRO A 1 15.40 6.86 3.58
C PRO A 1 16.83 6.64 4.07
N SER A 2 17.09 6.76 5.38
CA SER A 2 18.44 6.71 5.94
C SER A 2 18.90 5.30 6.32
N CYS A 3 17.99 4.33 6.51
CA CYS A 3 18.29 2.96 6.92
C CYS A 3 18.76 2.10 5.75
N THR A 4 20.01 1.63 5.75
CA THR A 4 20.61 0.86 4.65
C THR A 4 21.13 -0.49 5.14
N GLN A 5 21.25 -1.47 4.23
CA GLN A 5 21.65 -2.83 4.61
C GLN A 5 23.10 -2.86 5.10
N GLU A 6 23.97 -2.07 4.48
CA GLU A 6 25.39 -2.01 4.78
C GLU A 6 25.65 -1.44 6.18
N ARG A 7 24.84 -0.47 6.62
CA ARG A 7 24.99 0.19 7.92
C ARG A 7 24.20 -0.51 9.03
N ASP A 8 23.01 -0.98 8.71
CA ASP A 8 22.01 -1.37 9.71
C ASP A 8 21.71 -2.89 9.70
N GLY A 9 22.31 -3.67 8.78
CA GLY A 9 22.05 -5.11 8.64
C GLY A 9 22.31 -5.93 9.90
N GLU A 10 23.42 -5.65 10.58
CA GLU A 10 23.77 -6.29 11.87
C GLU A 10 22.70 -6.04 12.94
N ARG A 11 22.18 -4.81 13.00
CA ARG A 11 21.14 -4.43 13.96
C ARG A 11 19.84 -5.17 13.68
N VAL A 12 19.47 -5.33 12.41
CA VAL A 12 18.27 -6.09 12.02
C VAL A 12 18.43 -7.56 12.40
N ARG A 13 19.58 -8.18 12.12
CA ARG A 13 19.79 -9.60 12.49
C ARG A 13 19.67 -9.83 13.99
N ARG A 14 20.34 -9.02 14.80
CA ARG A 14 20.23 -9.10 16.28
C ARG A 14 18.80 -8.88 16.77
N PHE A 15 18.04 -8.02 16.09
CA PHE A 15 16.63 -7.85 16.42
C PHE A 15 15.84 -9.13 16.14
N LEU A 16 16.06 -9.80 14.99
CA LEU A 16 15.41 -11.07 14.65
C LEU A 16 15.76 -12.22 15.60
N GLU A 17 16.94 -12.19 16.21
CA GLU A 17 17.36 -13.18 17.22
C GLU A 17 16.62 -13.04 18.57
N ILE A 18 16.00 -11.89 18.84
CA ILE A 18 15.37 -11.59 20.14
C ILE A 18 13.84 -11.43 20.07
N ILE A 19 13.25 -11.49 18.87
CA ILE A 19 11.80 -11.39 18.75
C ILE A 19 11.12 -12.65 19.31
N PRO A 20 9.96 -12.52 19.97
CA PRO A 20 9.20 -13.64 20.47
C PRO A 20 8.60 -14.47 19.32
N GLU A 21 8.61 -15.79 19.44
CA GLU A 21 8.16 -16.72 18.39
C GLU A 21 6.62 -16.85 18.29
N ASP A 22 5.89 -16.43 19.32
CA ASP A 22 4.41 -16.50 19.37
C ASP A 22 3.71 -15.29 18.72
N ILE A 23 4.48 -14.33 18.23
CA ILE A 23 3.99 -13.13 17.54
C ILE A 23 4.49 -13.13 16.09
N ILE A 24 3.61 -12.77 15.15
CA ILE A 24 3.98 -12.60 13.75
C ILE A 24 4.58 -11.21 13.50
N PHE A 25 5.69 -11.15 12.76
CA PHE A 25 6.37 -9.90 12.43
C PHE A 25 6.46 -9.68 10.92
N ALA A 26 6.31 -8.42 10.51
CA ALA A 26 6.58 -7.99 9.14
C ALA A 26 7.54 -6.78 9.17
N ILE A 27 8.54 -6.78 8.30
CA ILE A 27 9.50 -5.67 8.16
C ILE A 27 9.29 -5.00 6.80
N GLU A 28 9.21 -3.67 6.81
CA GLU A 28 9.11 -2.86 5.60
C GLU A 28 10.44 -2.14 5.36
N PHE A 29 11.17 -2.58 4.34
CA PHE A 29 12.37 -1.88 3.88
C PHE A 29 12.01 -0.81 2.85
N ARG A 30 12.63 0.36 2.99
CA ARG A 30 12.40 1.53 2.11
C ARG A 30 13.63 1.95 1.31
N HIS A 31 14.69 1.15 1.34
CA HIS A 31 15.94 1.45 0.64
C HIS A 31 16.36 0.26 -0.23
N PRO A 32 16.75 0.45 -1.51
CA PRO A 32 17.05 -0.64 -2.44
C PRO A 32 18.14 -1.60 -1.98
N SER A 33 19.08 -1.14 -1.13
CA SER A 33 20.15 -1.97 -0.55
C SER A 33 19.63 -3.23 0.17
N TRP A 34 18.37 -3.22 0.63
CA TRP A 34 17.74 -4.34 1.32
C TRP A 34 17.13 -5.39 0.38
N LEU A 35 16.94 -5.07 -0.90
CA LEU A 35 16.32 -5.97 -1.88
C LEU A 35 17.36 -6.96 -2.43
N LYS A 36 17.81 -7.87 -1.57
CA LYS A 36 18.84 -8.86 -1.87
C LYS A 36 18.44 -10.21 -1.30
N GLN A 37 18.85 -11.29 -1.99
CA GLN A 37 18.57 -12.68 -1.60
C GLN A 37 18.96 -12.98 -0.14
N SER A 38 20.16 -12.58 0.29
CA SER A 38 20.62 -12.76 1.68
C SER A 38 19.71 -12.14 2.75
N VAL A 39 19.02 -11.04 2.44
CA VAL A 39 18.07 -10.42 3.38
C VAL A 39 16.79 -11.26 3.45
N TRP A 40 16.33 -11.78 2.32
CA TRP A 40 15.14 -12.62 2.27
C TRP A 40 15.35 -13.98 2.97
N GLU A 41 16.53 -14.56 2.83
CA GLU A 41 16.94 -15.78 3.54
C GLU A 41 16.94 -15.56 5.05
N MET A 42 17.59 -14.49 5.51
CA MET A 42 17.59 -14.10 6.92
C MET A 42 16.15 -13.90 7.46
N LEU A 43 15.27 -13.25 6.72
CA LEU A 43 13.87 -13.12 7.15
C LEU A 43 13.12 -14.46 7.19
N THR A 44 13.42 -15.36 6.24
CA THR A 44 12.80 -16.69 6.14
C THR A 44 13.17 -17.59 7.30
N GLU A 45 14.43 -17.54 7.75
CA GLU A 45 14.91 -18.29 8.92
C GLU A 45 14.14 -17.96 10.20
N HIS A 46 13.62 -16.75 10.32
CA HIS A 46 12.87 -16.27 11.49
C HIS A 46 11.35 -16.19 11.26
N ASN A 47 10.83 -16.70 10.13
CA ASN A 47 9.42 -16.57 9.72
C ASN A 47 8.89 -15.13 9.78
N VAL A 48 9.72 -14.16 9.39
CA VAL A 48 9.36 -12.74 9.35
C VAL A 48 8.99 -12.32 7.93
N ALA A 49 7.83 -11.71 7.74
CA ALA A 49 7.38 -11.32 6.41
C ALA A 49 8.12 -10.07 5.91
N ASN A 50 8.72 -10.17 4.73
CA ASN A 50 9.07 -9.00 3.93
C ASN A 50 7.78 -8.31 3.49
N THR A 51 7.65 -7.02 3.80
CA THR A 51 6.49 -6.25 3.36
C THR A 51 6.59 -5.96 1.86
N ILE A 52 5.67 -6.51 1.09
CA ILE A 52 5.52 -6.22 -0.34
C ILE A 52 4.87 -4.84 -0.47
N VAL A 53 5.56 -3.88 -1.07
CA VAL A 53 5.10 -2.49 -1.16
C VAL A 53 4.70 -2.10 -2.58
N ASP A 54 3.63 -1.31 -2.71
CA ASP A 54 3.41 -0.44 -3.88
C ASP A 54 3.84 0.98 -3.47
N GLU A 55 5.03 1.40 -3.92
CA GLU A 55 5.50 2.77 -3.77
C GLU A 55 6.36 3.22 -4.97
N PRO A 56 6.54 4.53 -5.21
CA PRO A 56 7.27 5.02 -6.38
C PRO A 56 8.76 4.65 -6.44
N LEU A 57 9.38 4.32 -5.31
CA LEU A 57 10.84 4.18 -5.18
C LEU A 57 11.34 2.74 -5.30
N LEU A 58 10.48 1.75 -5.05
CA LEU A 58 10.85 0.34 -4.99
C LEU A 58 9.96 -0.50 -5.91
N PRO A 59 10.51 -1.55 -6.54
CA PRO A 59 9.71 -2.45 -7.36
C PRO A 59 8.69 -3.21 -6.48
N PRO A 60 7.45 -3.40 -6.97
CA PRO A 60 6.42 -4.17 -6.27
C PRO A 60 6.64 -5.68 -6.46
N ASP A 61 7.77 -6.18 -5.97
CA ASP A 61 8.20 -7.57 -6.10
C ASP A 61 7.50 -8.46 -5.06
N PRO A 62 6.78 -9.52 -5.49
CA PRO A 62 5.99 -10.37 -4.60
C PRO A 62 6.85 -11.43 -3.89
N VAL A 63 7.88 -10.99 -3.17
CA VAL A 63 8.77 -11.88 -2.40
C VAL A 63 8.13 -12.24 -1.07
N VAL A 64 8.02 -13.54 -0.81
CA VAL A 64 7.46 -14.13 0.41
C VAL A 64 8.58 -14.73 1.23
N THR A 65 8.65 -14.40 2.52
CA THR A 65 9.69 -14.85 3.45
C THR A 65 9.10 -15.38 4.76
N ALA A 66 7.80 -15.65 4.79
CA ALA A 66 7.12 -16.21 5.95
C ALA A 66 5.97 -17.10 5.47
N ASP A 67 5.35 -17.84 6.39
CA ASP A 67 4.17 -18.65 6.12
C ASP A 67 2.88 -17.82 5.91
N PHE A 68 3.02 -16.50 5.98
CA PHE A 68 2.05 -15.48 5.60
C PHE A 68 2.71 -14.42 4.70
N ALA A 69 1.89 -13.63 4.01
CA ALA A 69 2.35 -12.48 3.25
C ALA A 69 1.74 -11.18 3.77
N PHE A 70 2.49 -10.09 3.64
CA PHE A 70 2.09 -8.77 4.09
C PHE A 70 2.29 -7.75 2.96
N VAL A 71 1.20 -7.16 2.48
CA VAL A 71 1.18 -6.23 1.34
C VAL A 71 0.73 -4.86 1.80
N ARG A 72 1.46 -3.81 1.42
CA ARG A 72 1.11 -2.41 1.71
C ARG A 72 1.06 -1.57 0.44
N TRP A 73 -0.12 -1.05 0.13
CA TRP A 73 -0.34 -0.11 -0.97
C TRP A 73 -0.27 1.33 -0.45
N HIS A 74 0.82 2.04 -0.74
CA HIS A 74 1.02 3.42 -0.25
C HIS A 74 0.41 4.48 -1.14
N GLY A 75 0.27 4.20 -2.44
CA GLY A 75 -0.12 5.17 -3.46
C GLY A 75 1.05 5.56 -4.37
N ARG A 76 0.72 6.18 -5.51
CA ARG A 76 1.67 6.62 -6.54
C ARG A 76 1.67 8.14 -6.72
N GLY A 77 1.19 8.89 -5.74
CA GLY A 77 1.05 10.34 -5.83
C GLY A 77 2.37 11.10 -5.77
N SER A 78 2.39 12.33 -6.27
CA SER A 78 3.47 13.29 -6.07
C SER A 78 3.16 14.21 -4.87
N ARG A 79 3.77 13.91 -3.72
CA ARG A 79 3.81 14.72 -2.47
C ARG A 79 2.50 15.42 -2.02
N PRO A 80 1.81 14.92 -0.96
CA PRO A 80 2.08 13.69 -0.23
C PRO A 80 1.67 12.47 -1.07
N TRP A 81 2.60 11.56 -1.30
CA TRP A 81 2.41 10.34 -2.09
C TRP A 81 1.25 9.42 -1.64
N TYR A 82 0.81 9.52 -0.38
CA TYR A 82 -0.32 8.78 0.19
C TYR A 82 -1.68 9.45 -0.04
N ASN A 83 -1.74 10.63 -0.66
CA ASN A 83 -2.98 11.22 -1.15
C ASN A 83 -3.29 10.68 -2.55
N TYR A 84 -3.68 9.41 -2.61
CA TYR A 84 -3.82 8.70 -3.87
C TYR A 84 -5.10 7.86 -3.88
N ARG A 85 -5.94 8.06 -4.90
CA ARG A 85 -7.06 7.17 -5.20
C ARG A 85 -6.62 6.28 -6.35
N TYR A 86 -6.37 5.00 -6.06
CA TYR A 86 -6.00 4.03 -7.08
C TYR A 86 -7.11 3.88 -8.11
N SER A 87 -6.74 3.92 -9.39
CA SER A 87 -7.64 3.50 -10.47
C SER A 87 -7.71 1.98 -10.57
N GLU A 88 -8.80 1.45 -11.16
CA GLU A 88 -8.90 0.01 -11.43
C GLU A 88 -7.73 -0.48 -12.28
N LYS A 89 -7.30 0.31 -13.27
CA LYS A 89 -6.16 -0.02 -14.13
C LYS A 89 -4.87 -0.25 -13.36
N GLU A 90 -4.68 0.44 -12.23
CA GLU A 90 -3.50 0.29 -11.38
C GLU A 90 -3.61 -0.87 -10.39
N LEU A 91 -4.82 -1.22 -9.98
CA LEU A 91 -5.08 -2.39 -9.14
C LEU A 91 -5.12 -3.69 -9.95
N THR A 92 -5.47 -3.66 -11.23
CA THR A 92 -5.56 -4.86 -12.08
C THR A 92 -4.27 -5.68 -12.08
N PRO A 93 -3.05 -5.10 -12.22
CA PRO A 93 -1.81 -5.85 -12.13
C PRO A 93 -1.53 -6.48 -10.76
N TRP A 94 -2.17 -6.00 -9.69
CA TRP A 94 -2.03 -6.57 -8.36
C TRP A 94 -2.85 -7.83 -8.14
N VAL A 95 -3.98 -8.00 -8.84
CA VAL A 95 -4.83 -9.20 -8.73
C VAL A 95 -4.05 -10.50 -8.96
N PRO A 96 -3.34 -10.71 -10.09
CA PRO A 96 -2.57 -11.93 -10.29
C PRO A 96 -1.44 -12.07 -9.27
N LYS A 97 -0.76 -10.98 -8.89
CA LYS A 97 0.31 -11.01 -7.87
C LYS A 97 -0.19 -11.50 -6.52
N VAL A 98 -1.30 -10.94 -6.05
CA VAL A 98 -1.92 -11.34 -4.77
C VAL A 98 -2.38 -12.79 -4.83
N LYS A 99 -2.99 -13.22 -5.93
CA LYS A 99 -3.38 -14.63 -6.12
C LYS A 99 -2.18 -15.58 -6.12
N ASP A 100 -1.08 -15.20 -6.77
CA ASP A 100 0.13 -16.02 -6.80
C ASP A 100 0.84 -16.08 -5.46
N VAL A 101 0.84 -14.98 -4.70
CA VAL A 101 1.30 -14.96 -3.30
C VAL A 101 0.41 -15.86 -2.44
N ALA A 102 -0.91 -15.74 -2.56
CA ALA A 102 -1.87 -16.51 -1.78
C ALA A 102 -1.74 -18.03 -1.99
N LYS A 103 -1.26 -18.50 -3.14
CA LYS A 103 -0.97 -19.93 -3.38
C LYS A 103 0.22 -20.45 -2.56
N LYS A 104 1.10 -19.57 -2.07
CA LYS A 104 2.36 -19.93 -1.41
C LYS A 104 2.29 -19.85 0.12
N VAL A 105 1.23 -19.23 0.66
CA VAL A 105 1.13 -18.90 2.08
C VAL A 105 -0.24 -19.26 2.64
N LYS A 106 -0.34 -19.39 3.96
CA LYS A 106 -1.61 -19.68 4.64
C LYS A 106 -2.54 -18.47 4.67
N ARG A 107 -1.97 -17.26 4.66
CA ARG A 107 -2.72 -16.00 4.81
C ARG A 107 -2.02 -14.84 4.12
N VAL A 108 -2.80 -13.97 3.49
CA VAL A 108 -2.33 -12.69 2.96
C VAL A 108 -3.00 -11.57 3.73
N TYR A 109 -2.18 -10.68 4.27
CA TYR A 109 -2.63 -9.44 4.89
C TYR A 109 -2.38 -8.27 3.94
N GLY A 110 -3.44 -7.56 3.57
CA GLY A 110 -3.37 -6.44 2.63
C GLY A 110 -3.84 -5.14 3.26
N TYR A 111 -2.99 -4.12 3.28
CA TYR A 111 -3.29 -2.81 3.86
C TYR A 111 -3.11 -1.68 2.86
N PHE A 112 -4.19 -0.93 2.64
CA PHE A 112 -4.17 0.33 1.89
C PHE A 112 -3.81 1.47 2.84
N ASN A 113 -2.66 2.11 2.62
CA ASN A 113 -2.12 3.16 3.49
C ASN A 113 -2.34 4.59 2.93
N ASN A 114 -3.11 4.72 1.86
CA ASN A 114 -3.49 5.96 1.20
C ASN A 114 -4.70 6.62 1.90
N HIS A 115 -4.54 6.94 3.19
CA HIS A 115 -5.63 7.27 4.11
C HIS A 115 -6.41 8.56 3.82
N PHE A 116 -5.90 9.45 2.97
CA PHE A 116 -6.59 10.71 2.70
C PHE A 116 -7.96 10.47 2.05
N HIS A 117 -8.94 11.28 2.46
CA HIS A 117 -10.28 11.35 1.86
C HIS A 117 -11.09 10.04 1.87
N GLY A 118 -10.67 9.02 2.62
CA GLY A 118 -11.35 7.72 2.67
C GLY A 118 -10.98 6.78 1.51
N PHE A 119 -9.97 7.13 0.70
CA PHE A 119 -9.55 6.31 -0.44
C PHE A 119 -9.07 4.92 -0.03
N ALA A 120 -8.44 4.77 1.14
CA ALA A 120 -8.01 3.47 1.63
C ALA A 120 -9.17 2.48 1.78
N VAL A 121 -10.32 2.94 2.28
CA VAL A 121 -11.52 2.10 2.46
C VAL A 121 -12.07 1.69 1.10
N GLU A 122 -12.27 2.64 0.19
CA GLU A 122 -12.76 2.34 -1.16
C GLU A 122 -11.83 1.36 -1.89
N ASN A 123 -10.52 1.62 -1.88
CA ASN A 123 -9.55 0.82 -2.62
C ASN A 123 -9.41 -0.59 -2.03
N SER A 124 -9.50 -0.73 -0.70
CA SER A 124 -9.50 -2.05 -0.06
C SER A 124 -10.71 -2.91 -0.50
N LEU A 125 -11.90 -2.32 -0.53
CA LEU A 125 -13.11 -3.02 -0.96
C LEU A 125 -13.10 -3.30 -2.47
N LYS A 126 -12.55 -2.39 -3.26
CA LYS A 126 -12.33 -2.59 -4.70
C LYS A 126 -11.37 -3.75 -4.97
N MET A 127 -10.26 -3.85 -4.22
CA MET A 127 -9.36 -4.99 -4.32
C MET A 127 -10.05 -6.31 -3.94
N LEU A 128 -10.81 -6.34 -2.84
CA LEU A 128 -11.58 -7.53 -2.45
C LEU A 128 -12.56 -7.96 -3.55
N GLN A 129 -13.25 -7.01 -4.16
CA GLN A 129 -14.15 -7.29 -5.28
C GLN A 129 -13.39 -7.88 -6.48
N MET A 130 -12.27 -7.26 -6.87
CA MET A 130 -11.46 -7.73 -8.00
C MET A 130 -10.84 -9.12 -7.75
N LEU A 131 -10.60 -9.48 -6.48
CA LEU A 131 -10.17 -10.81 -6.09
C LEU A 131 -11.31 -11.85 -6.11
N GLY A 132 -12.57 -11.40 -6.05
CA GLY A 132 -13.75 -12.26 -5.90
C GLY A 132 -14.10 -12.59 -4.45
N GLU A 133 -13.55 -11.85 -3.49
CA GLU A 133 -13.62 -12.12 -2.04
C GLU A 133 -14.52 -11.13 -1.28
N ALA A 134 -15.13 -10.17 -1.98
CA ALA A 134 -16.00 -9.18 -1.35
C ALA A 134 -17.39 -9.76 -1.02
N SER A 135 -17.85 -9.53 0.20
CA SER A 135 -19.24 -9.82 0.59
C SER A 135 -20.23 -8.82 -0.02
N PRO A 136 -21.54 -9.15 -0.11
CA PRO A 136 -22.56 -8.20 -0.56
C PRO A 136 -22.56 -6.89 0.24
N GLN A 137 -22.43 -6.98 1.57
CA GLN A 137 -22.36 -5.80 2.45
C GLN A 137 -21.11 -4.95 2.15
N GLN A 138 -19.98 -5.58 1.87
CA GLN A 138 -18.75 -4.87 1.50
C GLN A 138 -18.91 -4.13 0.16
N LEU A 139 -19.63 -4.71 -0.80
CA LEU A 139 -19.94 -4.06 -2.08
C LEU A 139 -20.84 -2.84 -1.89
N GLU A 140 -21.85 -2.91 -1.02
CA GLU A 140 -22.70 -1.76 -0.67
C GLU A 140 -21.90 -0.64 0.01
N VAL A 141 -21.02 -0.99 0.95
CA VAL A 141 -20.15 -0.01 1.63
C VAL A 141 -19.22 0.67 0.62
N ARG A 142 -18.68 -0.08 -0.35
CA ARG A 142 -17.84 0.46 -1.44
C ARG A 142 -18.61 1.48 -2.26
N GLU A 143 -19.80 1.15 -2.73
CA GLU A 143 -20.65 2.07 -3.51
C GLU A 143 -21.00 3.35 -2.73
N ARG A 144 -21.24 3.22 -1.42
CA ARG A 144 -21.44 4.39 -0.55
C ARG A 144 -20.17 5.24 -0.42
N ALA A 145 -19.00 4.59 -0.25
CA ALA A 145 -17.72 5.28 -0.16
C ALA A 145 -17.39 6.03 -1.45
N THR A 146 -17.56 5.39 -2.61
CA THR A 146 -17.38 5.98 -3.94
C THR A 146 -18.23 7.25 -4.11
N ARG A 147 -19.55 7.18 -3.86
CA ARG A 147 -20.44 8.34 -3.94
C ARG A 147 -20.01 9.48 -3.01
N TYR A 148 -19.61 9.16 -1.78
CA TYR A 148 -19.12 10.16 -0.83
C TYR A 148 -17.84 10.85 -1.32
N ILE A 149 -16.89 10.07 -1.82
CA ILE A 149 -15.64 10.58 -2.38
C ILE A 149 -15.90 11.49 -3.58
N ASP A 150 -16.74 11.06 -4.52
CA ASP A 150 -17.03 11.79 -5.75
C ASP A 150 -17.69 13.15 -5.44
N SER A 151 -18.72 13.17 -4.59
CA SER A 151 -19.40 14.41 -4.16
C SER A 151 -18.46 15.42 -3.47
N LYS A 152 -17.49 14.95 -2.68
CA LYS A 152 -16.47 15.80 -2.06
C LYS A 152 -15.44 16.31 -3.08
N GLY A 153 -15.11 15.49 -4.08
CA GLY A 153 -14.24 15.86 -5.19
C GLY A 153 -14.85 17.00 -6.03
N GLU A 154 -16.12 16.89 -6.38
CA GLU A 154 -16.85 17.92 -7.15
C GLU A 154 -16.93 19.25 -6.41
N SER A 155 -17.25 19.21 -5.11
CA SER A 155 -17.35 20.41 -4.27
C SER A 155 -16.03 21.21 -4.27
N ARG A 156 -14.90 20.52 -4.12
CA ARG A 156 -13.56 21.14 -4.15
C ARG A 156 -13.17 21.66 -5.53
N GLY A 157 -13.58 20.96 -6.59
CA GLY A 157 -13.37 21.41 -7.96
C GLY A 157 -14.05 22.76 -8.22
N ARG A 158 -15.29 22.92 -7.73
CA ARG A 158 -16.05 24.18 -7.82
C ARG A 158 -15.40 25.30 -7.01
N GLU A 159 -15.00 25.04 -5.77
CA GLU A 159 -14.31 26.03 -4.91
C GLU A 159 -12.99 26.52 -5.53
N LYS A 160 -12.17 25.60 -6.07
CA LYS A 160 -10.92 25.98 -6.76
C LYS A 160 -11.18 26.81 -8.02
N ALA A 161 -12.16 26.43 -8.83
CA ALA A 161 -12.51 27.18 -10.03
C ALA A 161 -12.99 28.60 -9.69
N GLN A 162 -13.81 28.75 -8.64
CA GLN A 162 -14.24 30.07 -8.16
C GLN A 162 -13.07 30.91 -7.64
N GLY A 163 -12.15 30.32 -6.87
CA GLY A 163 -10.95 31.00 -6.39
C GLY A 163 -10.06 31.50 -7.54
N SER A 164 -9.78 30.66 -8.54
CA SER A 164 -8.96 31.05 -9.70
C SER A 164 -9.62 32.12 -10.57
N ILE A 165 -10.95 32.11 -10.70
CA ILE A 165 -11.68 33.18 -11.41
C ILE A 165 -11.57 34.51 -10.64
N LEU A 166 -11.75 34.49 -9.32
CA LEU A 166 -11.62 35.69 -8.48
C LEU A 166 -10.19 36.25 -8.49
N GLU A 167 -9.16 35.40 -8.48
CA GLU A 167 -7.77 35.80 -8.62
C GLU A 167 -7.49 36.45 -9.98
N TYR A 168 -7.94 35.82 -11.08
CA TYR A 168 -7.80 36.36 -12.44
C TYR A 168 -8.46 37.74 -12.60
N MET A 169 -9.65 37.93 -12.02
CA MET A 169 -10.35 39.22 -12.03
C MET A 169 -9.67 40.28 -11.16
N SER A 170 -8.93 39.88 -10.12
CA SER A 170 -8.25 40.79 -9.19
C SER A 170 -6.83 41.16 -9.63
N SER A 171 -6.18 40.35 -10.47
CA SER A 171 -4.81 40.60 -10.96
C SER A 171 -4.73 41.59 -12.13
N GLY A 172 -5.87 42.06 -12.66
CA GLY A 172 -5.94 42.98 -13.80
C GLY A 172 -5.46 42.31 -15.09
N GLY A 173 -6.40 41.87 -15.92
CA GLY A 173 -6.12 41.53 -17.31
C GLY A 173 -5.74 42.76 -18.13
#